data_AF-A0A914ZUR8-F1
#
_entry.id   AF-A0A914ZUR8-F1
#
_cell.length_a   1.000
_cell.length_b   1.000
_cell.length_c   1.000
_cell.angle_alpha   90.00
_cell.angle_beta   90.00
_cell.angle_gamma   90.00
#
_symmetry.space_group_name_H-M   'P 1'
#
loop_
_entity.id
_entity.type
_entity.pdbx_description
1 polymer ?
#
loop_
_entity_poly.entity_id
_entity_poly.type
_entity_poly.pdbx_seq_one_letter_code
_entity_poly.pdbx_strand_id
1 'polypeptide(L)'
;NGMSRLLGMLKVGRKHLFLYDRQMKTYEGELMALLDFYVHFSLQRQGYGKKLFDFMLQCEQVSANEVALDNPTVTLLAFMTKHYGLTDAIWQNTNFVVFPQLFDTITTDDGSAPEGWRRSSIPRHIGRGATDTRWLEHAITGHATKGNSTGSPVECDSSAEGTLANRANQARLRKAHILSSRPLW
;
A
#
# COMPACT_ATOMS: atom_id res chain seq x y z
N ASN A 1 1.41 -25.80 38.50
CA ASN A 1 2.00 -24.55 37.96
C ASN A 1 1.74 -24.45 36.47
N GLY A 2 0.71 -23.71 36.06
CA GLY A 2 0.41 -23.46 34.65
C GLY A 2 1.05 -22.15 34.21
N MET A 3 2.17 -22.22 33.50
CA MET A 3 2.77 -21.05 32.87
C MET A 3 2.09 -20.80 31.52
N SER A 4 1.39 -19.67 31.41
CA SER A 4 0.86 -19.20 30.12
C SER A 4 2.01 -18.77 29.21
N ARG A 5 1.95 -19.15 27.94
CA ARG A 5 2.96 -18.81 26.91
C ARG A 5 2.29 -18.14 25.73
N LEU A 6 2.87 -17.04 25.25
CA LEU A 6 2.46 -16.38 24.02
C LEU A 6 3.00 -17.16 22.81
N LEU A 7 2.11 -17.66 21.95
CA LEU A 7 2.48 -18.46 20.78
C LEU A 7 2.64 -17.61 19.51
N GLY A 8 1.96 -16.46 19.46
CA GLY A 8 1.92 -15.57 18.31
C GLY A 8 0.98 -14.39 18.55
N MET A 9 0.95 -13.46 17.60
CA MET A 9 0.08 -12.29 17.59
C MET A 9 -0.37 -11.98 16.16
N LEU A 10 -1.53 -11.35 16.06
CA LEU A 10 -2.08 -10.84 14.81
C LEU A 10 -2.66 -9.47 15.10
N LYS A 11 -2.26 -8.46 14.33
CA LYS A 11 -2.70 -7.07 14.46
C LYS A 11 -3.42 -6.65 13.20
N VAL A 12 -4.64 -6.14 13.36
CA VAL A 12 -5.45 -5.57 12.29
C VAL A 12 -5.86 -4.15 12.60
N GLY A 13 -6.35 -3.45 11.59
CA GLY A 13 -7.05 -2.19 11.77
C GLY A 13 -7.73 -1.75 10.49
N ARG A 14 -8.81 -0.97 10.62
CA ARG A 14 -9.46 -0.36 9.47
C ARG A 14 -8.62 0.77 8.89
N LYS A 15 -8.52 0.81 7.57
CA LYS A 15 -7.73 1.81 6.83
C LYS A 15 -8.54 2.34 5.67
N HIS A 16 -8.54 3.66 5.53
CA HIS A 16 -9.02 4.32 4.32
C HIS A 16 -7.98 4.16 3.22
N LEU A 17 -8.30 3.36 2.20
CA LEU A 17 -7.38 2.98 1.14
C LEU A 17 -7.91 3.43 -0.22
N PHE A 18 -6.98 3.81 -1.08
CA PHE A 18 -7.21 4.06 -2.49
C PHE A 18 -6.47 2.96 -3.27
N LEU A 19 -7.21 2.19 -4.05
CA LEU A 19 -6.75 0.99 -4.71
C LEU A 19 -6.96 1.09 -6.21
N TYR A 20 -6.20 0.30 -6.96
CA TYR A 20 -6.43 0.06 -8.37
C TYR A 20 -6.43 -1.43 -8.69
N ASP A 21 -7.30 -1.80 -9.63
CA ASP A 21 -7.35 -3.17 -10.18
C ASP A 21 -6.32 -3.36 -11.31
N ARG A 22 -6.38 -4.50 -12.00
CA ARG A 22 -5.47 -4.80 -13.12
C ARG A 22 -5.77 -3.98 -14.37
N GLN A 23 -6.98 -3.45 -14.48
CA GLN A 23 -7.47 -2.61 -15.56
C GLN A 23 -7.23 -1.11 -15.26
N MET A 24 -6.54 -0.80 -14.16
CA MET A 24 -6.27 0.55 -13.67
C MET A 24 -7.54 1.32 -13.28
N LYS A 25 -8.65 0.62 -13.04
CA LYS A 25 -9.85 1.21 -12.43
C LYS A 25 -9.57 1.49 -10.96
N THR A 26 -9.98 2.66 -10.50
CA THR A 26 -9.73 3.14 -9.14
C THR A 26 -10.90 2.83 -8.20
N TYR A 27 -10.56 2.52 -6.95
CA TYR A 27 -11.48 2.21 -5.87
C TYR A 27 -11.04 2.95 -4.61
N GLU A 28 -12.00 3.37 -3.79
CA GLU A 28 -11.76 4.01 -2.49
C GLU A 28 -12.69 3.40 -1.45
N GLY A 29 -12.18 3.17 -0.26
CA GLY A 29 -13.01 2.71 0.84
C GLY A 29 -12.26 2.46 2.14
N GLU A 30 -13.02 2.29 3.21
CA GLU A 30 -12.51 1.87 4.50
C GLU A 30 -12.47 0.33 4.57
N LEU A 31 -11.27 -0.24 4.57
CA LEU A 31 -11.02 -1.69 4.46
C LEU A 31 -10.30 -2.23 5.69
N MET A 32 -10.52 -3.51 5.97
CA MET A 32 -9.76 -4.23 7.00
C MET A 32 -8.33 -4.46 6.51
N ALA A 33 -7.33 -4.06 7.30
CA ALA A 33 -5.93 -4.27 6.97
C ALA A 33 -5.25 -5.19 7.99
N LEU A 34 -4.53 -6.19 7.49
CA LEU A 34 -3.56 -6.95 8.28
C LEU A 34 -2.25 -6.15 8.36
N LEU A 35 -1.90 -5.74 9.58
CA LEU A 35 -0.78 -4.82 9.85
C LEU A 35 0.46 -5.52 10.42
N ASP A 36 0.25 -6.59 11.19
CA ASP A 36 1.34 -7.40 11.72
C ASP A 36 0.84 -8.82 11.97
N PHE A 37 1.68 -9.81 11.69
CA PHE A 37 1.32 -11.21 11.86
C PHE A 37 2.56 -12.05 12.18
N TYR A 38 2.57 -12.59 13.39
CA TYR A 38 3.70 -13.32 13.91
C TYR A 38 3.25 -14.60 14.61
N VAL A 39 3.95 -15.69 14.32
CA VAL A 39 3.90 -16.94 15.08
C VAL A 39 5.33 -17.29 15.43
N HIS A 40 5.57 -17.63 16.69
CA HIS A 40 6.90 -18.01 17.16
C HIS A 40 7.50 -19.09 16.25
N PHE A 41 8.75 -18.89 15.82
CA PHE A 41 9.36 -19.68 14.73
C PHE A 41 9.30 -21.20 14.98
N SER A 42 9.51 -21.66 16.22
CA SER A 42 9.45 -23.08 16.60
C SER A 42 8.05 -23.70 16.48
N LEU A 43 7.02 -22.87 16.35
CA LEU A 43 5.61 -23.26 16.26
C LEU A 43 5.02 -22.98 14.87
N GLN A 44 5.81 -22.45 13.94
CA GLN A 44 5.33 -22.20 12.59
C GLN A 44 4.97 -23.52 11.89
N ARG A 45 4.06 -23.42 10.91
CA ARG A 45 3.53 -24.56 10.12
C ARG A 45 2.75 -25.62 10.92
N GLN A 46 2.46 -25.39 12.20
CA GLN A 46 1.60 -26.26 13.04
C GLN A 46 0.12 -25.79 13.10
N GLY A 47 -0.28 -24.85 12.24
CA GLY A 47 -1.67 -24.38 12.14
C GLY A 47 -2.05 -23.19 13.04
N TYR A 48 -1.17 -22.74 13.95
CA TYR A 48 -1.46 -21.58 14.82
C TYR A 48 -1.76 -20.29 14.05
N GLY A 49 -1.06 -20.04 12.95
CA GLY A 49 -1.34 -18.88 12.10
C GLY A 49 -2.76 -18.90 11.53
N LYS A 50 -3.23 -20.07 11.07
CA LYS A 50 -4.60 -20.23 10.55
C LYS A 50 -5.62 -19.98 11.66
N LYS A 51 -5.38 -20.49 12.87
CA LYS A 51 -6.27 -20.25 14.02
C LYS A 51 -6.38 -18.77 14.37
N LEU A 52 -5.27 -18.04 14.41
CA LEU A 52 -5.27 -16.59 14.65
C LEU A 52 -6.04 -15.83 13.57
N PHE A 53 -5.80 -16.17 12.30
CA PHE A 53 -6.45 -15.50 11.17
C PHE A 53 -7.93 -15.81 11.09
N ASP A 54 -8.33 -17.09 11.22
CA ASP A 54 -9.75 -17.49 11.24
C ASP A 54 -10.52 -16.81 12.38
N PHE A 55 -9.91 -16.72 13.57
CA PHE A 55 -10.52 -16.01 14.69
C PHE A 55 -10.69 -14.53 14.40
N MET A 56 -9.69 -13.87 13.80
CA MET A 56 -9.80 -12.48 13.38
C MET A 56 -10.93 -12.28 12.36
N LEU A 57 -11.05 -13.14 11.34
CA LEU A 57 -12.15 -13.05 10.36
C LEU A 57 -13.53 -13.13 11.03
N GLN A 58 -13.68 -14.02 12.02
CA GLN A 58 -14.91 -14.15 12.79
C GLN A 58 -15.19 -12.92 13.66
N CYS A 59 -14.18 -12.38 14.36
CA CYS A 59 -14.37 -11.20 15.21
C CYS A 59 -14.71 -9.95 14.40
N GLU A 60 -14.01 -9.75 13.27
CA GLU A 60 -14.17 -8.57 12.43
C GLU A 60 -15.32 -8.69 11.42
N GLN A 61 -15.94 -9.87 11.31
CA GLN A 61 -17.04 -10.17 10.37
C GLN A 61 -16.68 -9.84 8.91
N VAL A 62 -15.48 -10.24 8.50
CA VAL A 62 -14.98 -10.06 7.13
C VAL A 62 -14.52 -11.40 6.54
N SER A 63 -14.55 -11.49 5.22
CA SER A 63 -13.99 -12.61 4.46
C SER A 63 -12.51 -12.38 4.17
N ALA A 64 -11.75 -13.46 3.94
CA ALA A 64 -10.29 -13.35 3.74
C ALA A 64 -9.89 -12.51 2.51
N ASN A 65 -10.72 -12.52 1.45
CA ASN A 65 -10.54 -11.69 0.25
C ASN A 65 -10.79 -10.20 0.52
N GLU A 66 -11.44 -9.84 1.63
CA GLU A 66 -11.75 -8.46 2.01
C GLU A 66 -10.63 -7.80 2.84
N VAL A 67 -9.56 -8.55 3.15
CA VAL A 67 -8.44 -8.10 3.97
C VAL A 67 -7.27 -7.64 3.10
N ALA A 68 -6.93 -6.36 3.21
CA ALA A 68 -5.70 -5.81 2.61
C ALA A 68 -4.48 -6.18 3.46
N LEU A 69 -3.35 -6.48 2.82
CA LEU A 69 -2.12 -6.87 3.51
C LEU A 69 -1.10 -5.74 3.46
N ASP A 70 -0.66 -5.23 4.60
CA ASP A 70 0.42 -4.24 4.66
C ASP A 70 1.79 -4.93 4.60
N ASN A 71 2.56 -4.60 3.56
CA ASN A 71 3.93 -5.08 3.34
C ASN A 71 4.11 -6.60 3.55
N PRO A 72 3.32 -7.45 2.86
CA PRO A 72 3.33 -8.88 3.13
C PRO A 72 4.65 -9.53 2.73
N THR A 73 5.09 -10.48 3.53
CA THR A 73 6.18 -11.38 3.20
C THR A 73 5.74 -12.46 2.20
N VAL A 74 6.70 -13.08 1.52
CA VAL A 74 6.43 -14.25 0.65
C VAL A 74 5.75 -15.38 1.43
N THR A 75 6.13 -15.57 2.70
CA THR A 75 5.55 -16.59 3.57
C THR A 75 4.08 -16.30 3.92
N LEU A 76 3.70 -15.03 4.05
CA LEU A 76 2.32 -14.61 4.23
C LEU A 76 1.50 -14.80 2.95
N LEU A 77 2.02 -14.41 1.79
CA LEU A 77 1.31 -14.63 0.51
C LEU A 77 1.05 -16.13 0.27
N ALA A 78 2.05 -16.98 0.50
CA ALA A 78 1.88 -18.43 0.40
C ALA A 78 0.87 -18.99 1.43
N PHE A 79 0.80 -18.39 2.63
CA PHE A 79 -0.21 -18.72 3.62
C PHE A 79 -1.62 -18.39 3.13
N MET A 80 -1.82 -17.21 2.52
CA MET A 80 -3.12 -16.79 1.96
C MET A 80 -3.58 -17.72 0.84
N THR A 81 -2.68 -18.07 -0.09
CA THR A 81 -2.97 -19.04 -1.16
C THR A 81 -3.35 -20.41 -0.59
N LYS A 82 -2.55 -20.95 0.35
CA LYS A 82 -2.77 -22.29 0.90
C LYS A 82 -4.08 -22.42 1.66
N HIS A 83 -4.44 -21.42 2.47
CA HIS A 83 -5.55 -21.55 3.43
C HIS A 83 -6.86 -20.89 2.96
N TYR A 84 -6.79 -19.93 2.04
CA TYR A 84 -7.94 -19.16 1.59
C TYR A 84 -8.08 -19.12 0.06
N GLY A 85 -7.20 -19.82 -0.69
CA GLY A 85 -7.28 -19.88 -2.15
C GLY A 85 -6.99 -18.55 -2.84
N LEU A 86 -6.45 -17.57 -2.12
CA LEU A 86 -6.16 -16.24 -2.67
C LEU A 86 -4.85 -16.27 -3.44
N THR A 87 -4.97 -16.30 -4.76
CA THR A 87 -3.86 -16.21 -5.72
C THR A 87 -3.85 -14.83 -6.35
N ASP A 88 -2.88 -14.56 -7.24
CA ASP A 88 -2.98 -13.41 -8.14
C ASP A 88 -2.87 -12.02 -7.48
N ALA A 89 -2.17 -11.95 -6.35
CA ALA A 89 -1.89 -10.74 -5.57
C ALA A 89 -1.57 -9.50 -6.43
N ILE A 90 -2.32 -8.42 -6.19
CA ILE A 90 -2.18 -7.13 -6.86
C ILE A 90 -1.44 -6.18 -5.92
N TRP A 91 -0.20 -5.87 -6.29
CA TRP A 91 0.64 -4.93 -5.57
C TRP A 91 0.18 -3.51 -5.87
N GLN A 92 -0.17 -2.79 -4.82
CA GLN A 92 -0.49 -1.37 -4.92
C GLN A 92 0.81 -0.55 -4.97
N ASN A 93 0.65 0.72 -5.29
CA ASN A 93 1.76 1.67 -5.33
C ASN A 93 2.23 2.06 -3.92
N THR A 94 1.33 1.87 -2.94
CA THR A 94 1.61 1.88 -1.51
C THR A 94 2.33 0.57 -1.11
N ASN A 95 2.40 0.29 0.19
CA ASN A 95 2.91 -0.99 0.68
C ASN A 95 1.83 -2.07 0.74
N PHE A 96 0.59 -1.76 0.35
CA PHE A 96 -0.52 -2.69 0.43
C PHE A 96 -0.55 -3.68 -0.73
N VAL A 97 -1.03 -4.87 -0.42
CA VAL A 97 -1.35 -5.91 -1.39
C VAL A 97 -2.78 -6.35 -1.17
N VAL A 98 -3.51 -6.50 -2.25
CA VAL A 98 -4.91 -6.96 -2.26
C VAL A 98 -5.07 -8.08 -3.29
N PHE A 99 -6.21 -8.75 -3.26
CA PHE A 99 -6.55 -9.82 -4.19
C PHE A 99 -7.70 -9.37 -5.11
N PRO A 100 -7.79 -9.88 -6.36
CA PRO A 100 -8.82 -9.45 -7.30
C PRO A 100 -10.25 -9.50 -6.75
N GLN A 101 -10.55 -10.53 -5.95
CA GLN A 101 -11.88 -10.76 -5.34
C GLN A 101 -12.28 -9.68 -4.32
N LEU A 102 -11.36 -8.82 -3.91
CA LEU A 102 -11.67 -7.65 -3.08
C LEU A 102 -12.54 -6.65 -3.86
N PHE A 103 -12.28 -6.47 -5.16
CA PHE A 103 -12.96 -5.43 -5.94
C PHE A 103 -14.42 -5.74 -6.23
N ASP A 104 -14.84 -6.99 -6.04
CA ASP A 104 -16.24 -7.41 -6.14
C ASP A 104 -17.08 -6.91 -4.95
N THR A 105 -16.44 -6.54 -3.84
CA THR A 105 -17.11 -6.11 -2.61
C THR A 105 -17.03 -4.60 -2.36
N ILE A 106 -16.21 -3.87 -3.12
CA ILE A 106 -16.06 -2.41 -3.00
C ILE A 106 -16.95 -1.71 -4.03
N THR A 107 -17.71 -0.71 -3.58
CA THR A 107 -18.48 0.17 -4.47
C THR A 107 -17.56 0.98 -5.38
N THR A 108 -17.87 1.03 -6.67
CA THR A 108 -17.11 1.82 -7.64
C THR A 108 -17.54 3.28 -7.52
N ASP A 109 -16.58 4.19 -7.39
CA ASP A 109 -16.89 5.62 -7.54
C ASP A 109 -17.03 5.91 -9.04
N ASP A 110 -18.26 6.16 -9.48
CA ASP A 110 -18.69 6.10 -10.89
C ASP A 110 -18.32 7.34 -11.73
N GLY A 111 -17.31 8.14 -11.37
CA GLY A 111 -16.88 9.18 -12.34
C GLY A 111 -15.89 10.25 -11.95
N SER A 112 -15.38 10.32 -10.72
CA SER A 112 -14.35 11.30 -10.39
C SER A 112 -13.32 10.73 -9.45
N ALA A 113 -12.04 10.82 -9.82
CA ALA A 113 -10.99 10.61 -8.83
C ALA A 113 -11.26 11.55 -7.63
N PRO A 114 -11.22 11.03 -6.39
CA PRO A 114 -11.55 11.78 -5.18
C PRO A 114 -10.75 13.09 -5.08
N GLU A 115 -11.39 14.13 -4.54
CA GLU A 115 -10.79 15.45 -4.33
C GLU A 115 -9.48 15.29 -3.52
N GLY A 116 -8.33 15.64 -4.12
CA GLY A 116 -6.98 15.37 -3.58
C GLY A 116 -6.14 14.36 -4.38
N TRP A 117 -6.76 13.55 -5.24
CA TRP A 117 -6.10 12.76 -6.30
C TRP A 117 -6.05 13.50 -7.64
N ARG A 118 -6.86 14.56 -7.78
CA ARG A 118 -6.58 15.62 -8.76
C ARG A 118 -5.24 16.25 -8.38
N ARG A 119 -4.35 16.43 -9.35
CA ARG A 119 -3.17 17.29 -9.20
C ARG A 119 -3.67 18.59 -8.55
N SER A 120 -3.05 19.06 -7.45
CA SER A 120 -3.23 20.46 -7.04
C SER A 120 -3.14 21.27 -8.32
N SER A 121 -4.17 22.06 -8.63
CA SER A 121 -4.11 22.98 -9.75
C SER A 121 -3.07 24.04 -9.37
N ILE A 122 -1.79 23.68 -9.47
CA ILE A 122 -0.74 24.66 -9.62
C ILE A 122 -1.22 25.48 -10.80
N PRO A 123 -1.45 26.79 -10.62
CA PRO A 123 -1.87 27.64 -11.70
C PRO A 123 -0.88 27.43 -12.84
N ARG A 124 -1.33 26.82 -13.94
CA ARG A 124 -0.56 26.76 -15.18
C ARG A 124 -0.67 28.14 -15.82
N HIS A 125 -0.07 29.14 -15.16
CA HIS A 125 0.17 30.43 -15.77
C HIS A 125 1.46 31.04 -15.23
N ILE A 126 2.58 30.63 -15.84
CA ILE A 126 3.76 31.46 -15.92
C ILE A 126 3.47 32.48 -17.02
N GLY A 127 2.99 33.66 -16.65
CA GLY A 127 2.73 34.74 -17.61
C GLY A 127 1.87 35.89 -17.08
N ARG A 128 2.51 37.01 -16.71
CA ARG A 128 1.96 38.39 -16.60
C ARG A 128 0.55 38.54 -16.00
N GLY A 129 0.48 38.62 -14.67
CA GLY A 129 -0.65 39.23 -13.99
C GLY A 129 -0.46 39.19 -12.48
N ALA A 130 -0.42 40.36 -11.84
CA ALA A 130 -0.30 40.48 -10.40
C ALA A 130 -1.57 39.94 -9.72
N THR A 131 -1.45 38.85 -9.00
CA THR A 131 -2.40 38.48 -7.94
C THR A 131 -1.61 38.00 -6.74
N ASP A 132 -1.73 38.74 -5.64
CA ASP A 132 -1.10 38.51 -4.35
C ASP A 132 -1.23 37.05 -3.89
N THR A 133 -0.10 36.36 -3.82
CA THR A 133 0.02 35.08 -3.12
C THR A 133 0.13 35.33 -1.62
N ARG A 134 -1.02 35.63 -0.98
CA ARG A 134 -1.13 35.86 0.47
C ARG A 134 -0.69 34.67 1.34
N TRP A 135 -0.50 33.50 0.75
CA TRP A 135 -0.03 32.28 1.43
C TRP A 135 1.50 32.15 1.51
N LEU A 136 2.26 33.02 0.83
CA LEU A 136 3.73 33.02 0.88
C LEU A 136 4.32 33.87 2.02
N GLU A 137 3.54 34.77 2.64
CA GLU A 137 4.05 35.66 3.71
C GLU A 137 4.45 34.91 5.00
N HIS A 138 3.83 33.76 5.29
CA HIS A 138 4.13 32.96 6.48
C HIS A 138 5.12 31.82 6.24
N ALA A 139 5.63 31.66 5.02
CA ALA A 139 6.69 30.71 4.75
C ALA A 139 8.01 31.24 5.34
N ILE A 140 8.52 30.51 6.34
CA ILE A 140 9.81 30.80 7.00
C ILE A 140 10.88 31.01 5.92
N THR A 141 11.46 32.21 5.91
CA THR A 141 12.53 32.59 4.99
C THR A 141 13.81 31.82 5.31
N GLY A 142 14.27 31.03 4.34
CA GLY A 142 15.69 30.71 4.16
C GLY A 142 16.22 29.44 4.83
N HIS A 143 16.34 28.37 4.04
CA HIS A 143 17.60 27.62 3.99
C HIS A 143 18.02 27.54 2.52
N ALA A 144 19.08 28.30 2.17
CA ALA A 144 19.72 28.19 0.88
C ALA A 144 20.44 26.84 0.81
N THR A 145 19.92 25.90 0.01
CA THR A 145 20.71 24.73 -0.37
C THR A 145 21.82 25.20 -1.28
N LYS A 146 23.05 25.26 -0.75
CA LYS A 146 24.26 25.38 -1.57
C LYS A 146 24.20 24.31 -2.65
N GLY A 147 24.18 24.75 -3.91
CA GLY A 147 24.39 23.87 -5.04
C GLY A 147 25.76 23.23 -4.92
N ASN A 148 25.79 21.90 -4.89
CA ASN A 148 26.99 21.17 -5.23
C ASN A 148 26.68 20.41 -6.53
N SER A 149 27.18 20.97 -7.61
CA SER A 149 27.26 20.37 -8.94
C SER A 149 27.95 19.02 -8.86
N THR A 150 27.17 17.95 -9.02
CA THR A 150 27.66 16.73 -9.68
C THR A 150 26.73 16.50 -10.86
N GLY A 151 27.31 16.64 -12.05
CA GLY A 151 26.61 16.64 -13.33
C GLY A 151 25.93 15.31 -13.58
N SER A 152 24.63 15.29 -13.35
CA SER A 152 23.66 14.46 -14.04
C SER A 152 22.32 15.14 -13.80
N PRO A 153 21.77 15.90 -14.77
CA PRO A 153 20.39 16.31 -14.67
C PRO A 153 19.60 15.01 -14.76
N VAL A 154 19.19 14.48 -13.62
CA VAL A 154 18.10 13.51 -13.61
C VAL A 154 16.90 14.36 -13.99
N GLU A 155 16.56 14.37 -15.29
CA GLU A 155 15.30 14.95 -15.75
C GLU A 155 14.20 14.21 -14.99
N CYS A 156 13.74 14.84 -13.92
CA CYS A 156 12.57 14.37 -13.19
C CYS A 156 11.39 14.65 -14.10
N ASP A 157 11.03 13.66 -14.90
CA ASP A 157 9.80 13.71 -15.68
C ASP A 157 8.62 13.87 -14.71
N SER A 158 8.09 15.09 -14.69
CA SER A 158 6.99 15.53 -13.83
C SER A 158 5.64 15.46 -14.57
N SER A 159 5.63 14.85 -15.76
CA SER A 159 4.41 14.48 -16.44
C SER A 159 3.60 13.48 -15.60
N ALA A 160 2.28 13.42 -15.84
CA ALA A 160 1.42 12.43 -15.18
C ALA A 160 1.90 11.01 -15.52
N GLU A 161 2.36 10.81 -16.75
CA GLU A 161 2.90 9.55 -17.24
C GLU A 161 4.23 9.20 -16.57
N GLY A 162 5.15 10.16 -16.42
CA GLY A 162 6.42 10.00 -15.72
C GLY A 162 6.26 9.71 -14.23
N THR A 163 5.31 10.36 -13.57
CA THR A 163 5.00 10.08 -12.14
C THR A 163 4.35 8.71 -11.95
N LEU A 164 3.43 8.31 -12.85
CA LEU A 164 2.88 6.94 -12.89
C LEU A 164 3.98 5.91 -13.16
N ALA A 165 4.87 6.18 -14.11
CA ALA A 165 6.00 5.31 -14.45
C ALA A 165 7.00 5.17 -13.29
N ASN A 166 7.32 6.26 -12.60
CA ASN A 166 8.20 6.27 -11.43
C ASN A 166 7.59 5.49 -10.26
N ARG A 167 6.30 5.66 -10.03
CA ARG A 167 5.54 4.97 -8.98
C ARG A 167 5.39 3.48 -9.28
N ALA A 168 5.06 3.14 -10.53
CA ALA A 168 5.02 1.76 -11.02
C ALA A 168 6.41 1.12 -10.95
N ASN A 169 7.48 1.88 -11.23
CA ASN A 169 8.86 1.42 -11.07
C ASN A 169 9.19 1.12 -9.61
N GLN A 170 8.78 1.94 -8.64
CA GLN A 170 8.99 1.63 -7.22
C GLN A 170 8.25 0.36 -6.78
N ALA A 171 6.97 0.20 -7.17
CA ALA A 171 6.21 -1.02 -6.89
C ALA A 171 6.83 -2.25 -7.57
N ARG A 172 7.28 -2.12 -8.82
CA ARG A 172 8.00 -3.16 -9.57
C ARG A 172 9.32 -3.54 -8.92
N LEU A 173 10.10 -2.58 -8.44
CA LEU A 173 11.36 -2.81 -7.73
C LEU A 173 11.13 -3.54 -6.39
N ARG A 174 10.08 -3.18 -5.64
CA ARG A 174 9.68 -3.93 -4.43
C ARG A 174 9.25 -5.36 -4.75
N LYS A 175 8.40 -5.55 -5.77
CA LYS A 175 8.01 -6.87 -6.27
C LYS A 175 9.24 -7.69 -6.67
N ALA A 176 10.19 -7.09 -7.39
CA ALA A 176 11.43 -7.74 -7.79
C ALA A 176 12.28 -8.13 -6.58
N HIS A 177 12.42 -7.25 -5.57
CA HIS A 177 13.16 -7.55 -4.33
C HIS A 177 12.51 -8.69 -3.52
N ILE A 178 11.18 -8.71 -3.43
CA ILE A 178 10.43 -9.75 -2.69
C ILE A 178 10.51 -11.09 -3.42
N LEU A 179 10.35 -11.10 -4.74
CA LEU A 179 10.45 -12.32 -5.55
C LEU A 179 11.90 -12.80 -5.77
N SER A 180 12.90 -11.93 -5.65
CA SER A 180 14.32 -12.29 -5.76
C SER A 180 14.92 -12.77 -4.43
N SER A 181 14.24 -12.53 -3.30
CA SER A 181 14.67 -13.09 -2.02
C SER A 181 14.64 -14.62 -2.11
N ARG A 182 15.81 -15.26 -1.99
CA ARG A 182 15.93 -16.72 -2.01
C ARG A 182 15.01 -17.27 -0.91
N PRO A 183 14.06 -18.15 -1.23
CA PRO A 183 13.26 -18.78 -0.20
C PRO A 183 14.20 -19.54 0.73
N LEU A 184 14.04 -19.32 2.05
CA LEU A 184 14.66 -20.12 3.09
C LEU A 184 13.95 -21.48 3.11
N TRP A 185 14.27 -22.34 2.14
CA TRP A 185 14.16 -23.78 2.28
C TRP A 185 15.54 -24.39 2.13
#